data_AF-A0A959Y8W8-F1
#
_entry.id   AF-A0A959Y8W8-F1
#
_cell.length_a   1.000
_cell.length_b   1.000
_cell.length_c   1.000
_cell.angle_alpha   90.00
_cell.angle_beta   90.00
_cell.angle_gamma   90.00
#
_symmetry.space_group_name_H-M   'P 1'
#
loop_
_entity.id
_entity.type
_entity.pdbx_description
1 polymer ?
#
loop_
_entity_poly.entity_id
_entity_poly.type
_entity_poly.pdbx_seq_one_letter_code
_entity_poly.pdbx_strand_id
1 'polypeptide(L)'
;MEDRVQAHLRSLAGQLAGFLHTHLNGRGGDDWWDTRVVQQLTYGQQGQVRSRGITTLAGLDLAALLRVYDRNWSELDHLAGQPNEVRTLARQLMDLRHALAHQGTDHELPPADAYRHLDTLHRFLQAIAADPAVLAEVGADRDKALAALAGKPAAAPAPPEQPAPEPAPKATKPEPSTKAAPPDAGPEACRVGPLAIHGP
;
A
#
# COMPACT_ATOMS: atom_id res chain seq x y z
N MET A 1 -8.06 15.88 -7.20
CA MET A 1 -7.44 14.73 -6.48
C MET A 1 -6.46 15.20 -5.43
N GLU A 2 -5.69 16.25 -5.68
CA GLU A 2 -4.74 16.81 -4.71
C GLU A 2 -5.33 17.09 -3.32
N ASP A 3 -6.49 17.76 -3.23
CA ASP A 3 -7.17 18.03 -1.95
C ASP A 3 -7.45 16.76 -1.13
N ARG A 4 -7.81 15.66 -1.80
CA ARG A 4 -8.02 14.35 -1.16
C ARG A 4 -6.71 13.79 -0.62
N VAL A 5 -5.62 13.87 -1.38
CA VAL A 5 -4.28 13.46 -0.91
C VAL A 5 -3.85 14.29 0.30
N GLN A 6 -4.09 15.61 0.28
CA GLN A 6 -3.79 16.51 1.41
C GLN A 6 -4.66 16.19 2.65
N ALA A 7 -5.94 15.85 2.46
CA ALA A 7 -6.81 15.40 3.54
C ALA A 7 -6.28 14.09 4.17
N HIS A 8 -5.86 13.13 3.35
CA HIS A 8 -5.29 11.86 3.80
C HIS A 8 -3.94 12.04 4.53
N LEU A 9 -3.10 12.97 4.09
CA LEU A 9 -1.87 13.33 4.81
C LEU A 9 -2.14 13.91 6.21
N ARG A 10 -3.21 14.72 6.35
CA ARG A 10 -3.64 15.23 7.67
C ARG A 10 -4.19 14.10 8.55
N SER A 11 -4.97 13.19 7.99
CA SER A 11 -5.46 12.01 8.71
C SER A 11 -4.30 11.12 9.18
N LEU A 12 -3.32 10.88 8.31
CA LEU A 12 -2.08 10.16 8.65
C LEU A 12 -1.36 10.81 9.83
N ALA A 13 -1.25 12.13 9.89
CA ALA A 13 -0.59 12.80 11.01
C ALA A 13 -1.27 12.45 12.35
N GLY A 14 -2.60 12.42 12.39
CA GLY A 14 -3.36 11.99 13.57
C GLY A 14 -3.12 10.52 13.94
N GLN A 15 -3.21 9.62 12.96
CA GLN A 15 -2.98 8.18 13.16
C GLN A 15 -1.55 7.89 13.65
N LEU A 16 -0.55 8.53 13.03
CA LEU A 16 0.85 8.38 13.40
C LEU A 16 1.15 8.96 14.79
N ALA A 17 0.55 10.10 15.15
CA ALA A 17 0.70 10.66 16.50
C ALA A 17 0.14 9.71 17.56
N GLY A 18 -1.02 9.09 17.31
CA GLY A 18 -1.61 8.08 18.19
C GLY A 18 -0.73 6.83 18.32
N PHE A 19 -0.26 6.29 17.18
CA PHE A 19 0.64 5.15 17.16
C PHE A 19 1.94 5.41 17.96
N LEU A 20 2.60 6.54 17.69
CA LEU A 20 3.83 6.92 18.40
C LEU A 20 3.58 7.12 19.89
N HIS A 21 2.44 7.70 20.28
CA HIS A 21 2.08 7.84 21.68
C HIS A 21 1.97 6.47 22.35
N THR A 22 1.22 5.54 21.76
CA THR A 22 1.02 4.20 22.30
C THR A 22 2.34 3.44 22.53
N HIS A 23 3.31 3.57 21.62
CA HIS A 23 4.55 2.80 21.70
C HIS A 23 5.69 3.51 22.46
N LEU A 24 5.76 4.84 22.43
CA LEU A 24 6.84 5.61 23.05
C LEU A 24 6.49 6.17 24.43
N ASN A 25 5.20 6.29 24.79
CA ASN A 25 4.80 6.84 26.08
C ASN A 25 5.39 6.02 27.24
N GLY A 26 5.99 6.71 28.21
CA GLY A 26 6.66 6.10 29.36
C GLY A 26 8.01 5.44 29.06
N ARG A 27 8.47 5.43 27.79
CA ARG A 27 9.78 4.86 27.40
C ARG A 27 10.89 5.87 27.65
N GLY A 28 11.56 5.75 28.79
CA GLY A 28 12.57 6.70 29.26
C GLY A 28 12.16 7.45 30.52
N GLY A 29 11.11 6.98 31.23
CA GLY A 29 10.64 7.59 32.47
C GLY A 29 9.92 8.91 32.23
N ASP A 30 9.98 9.81 33.22
CA ASP A 30 9.34 11.13 33.16
C ASP A 30 9.84 12.01 32.01
N ASP A 31 11.04 11.74 31.50
CA ASP A 31 11.70 12.53 30.44
C ASP A 31 11.52 11.94 29.03
N TRP A 32 10.64 10.92 28.87
CA TRP A 32 10.44 10.25 27.58
C TRP A 32 10.13 11.25 26.45
N TRP A 33 9.39 12.32 26.74
CA TRP A 33 9.05 13.35 25.77
C TRP A 33 10.30 14.05 25.22
N ASP A 34 11.23 14.48 26.09
CA ASP A 34 12.45 15.15 25.61
C ASP A 34 13.33 14.15 24.85
N THR A 35 13.62 13.01 25.48
CA THR A 35 14.55 12.00 24.94
C THR A 35 14.06 11.36 23.64
N ARG A 36 12.78 10.99 23.55
CA ARG A 36 12.21 10.25 22.40
C ARG A 36 11.59 11.16 21.35
N VAL A 37 11.17 12.36 21.71
CA VAL A 37 10.50 13.28 20.78
C VAL A 37 11.38 14.49 20.49
N VAL A 38 11.63 15.36 21.48
CA VAL A 38 12.27 16.66 21.25
C VAL A 38 13.69 16.52 20.70
N GLN A 39 14.53 15.68 21.30
CA GLN A 39 15.92 15.50 20.87
C GLN A 39 16.06 14.84 19.48
N GLN A 40 15.01 14.18 19.01
CA GLN A 40 15.00 13.54 17.69
C GLN A 40 14.67 14.53 16.54
N LEU A 41 14.12 15.69 16.89
CA LEU A 41 13.78 16.75 15.96
C LEU A 41 15.02 17.54 15.53
N THR A 42 14.94 18.18 14.36
CA THR A 42 15.95 19.18 13.96
C THR A 42 15.96 20.38 14.91
N TYR A 43 17.07 21.11 14.98
CA TYR A 43 17.16 22.33 15.79
C TYR A 43 16.02 23.33 15.49
N GLY A 44 15.66 23.51 14.21
CA GLY A 44 14.55 24.36 13.81
C GLY A 44 13.18 23.85 14.32
N GLN A 45 12.93 22.54 14.21
CA GLN A 45 11.70 21.92 14.74
C GLN A 45 11.65 21.97 16.27
N GLN A 46 12.78 21.78 16.96
CA GLN A 46 12.87 21.96 18.41
C GLN A 46 12.53 23.39 18.82
N GLY A 47 13.05 24.38 18.08
CA GLY A 47 12.71 25.78 18.28
C GLY A 47 11.22 26.06 18.12
N GLN A 48 10.58 25.49 17.09
CA GLN A 48 9.12 25.59 16.89
C GLN A 48 8.33 24.96 18.05
N VAL A 49 8.72 23.76 18.49
CA VAL A 49 8.09 23.07 19.63
C VAL A 49 8.17 23.91 20.91
N ARG A 50 9.35 24.42 21.23
CA ARG A 50 9.57 25.28 22.42
C ARG A 50 8.81 26.60 22.31
N SER A 51 8.89 27.27 21.17
CA SER A 51 8.25 28.57 20.95
C SER A 51 6.73 28.50 20.97
N ARG A 52 6.14 27.40 20.52
CA ARG A 52 4.69 27.19 20.51
C ARG A 52 4.17 26.46 21.76
N GLY A 53 5.05 26.05 22.67
CA GLY A 53 4.66 25.29 23.86
C GLY A 53 4.02 23.93 23.53
N ILE A 54 4.48 23.26 22.46
CA ILE A 54 3.93 21.95 22.07
C ILE A 54 4.46 20.89 23.04
N THR A 55 3.54 20.21 23.72
CA THR A 55 3.84 19.18 24.73
C THR A 55 3.25 17.80 24.38
N THR A 56 2.60 17.68 23.22
CA THR A 56 1.95 16.43 22.79
C THR A 56 2.30 16.11 21.33
N LEU A 57 2.32 14.82 20.98
CA LEU A 57 2.58 14.37 19.62
C LEU A 57 1.54 14.92 18.62
N ALA A 58 0.28 15.05 19.04
CA ALA A 58 -0.78 15.62 18.21
C ALA A 58 -0.55 17.09 17.82
N GLY A 59 0.28 17.83 18.56
CA GLY A 59 0.68 19.20 18.21
C GLY A 59 1.81 19.29 17.19
N LEU A 60 2.42 18.16 16.80
CA LEU A 60 3.49 18.12 15.82
C LEU A 60 2.93 18.01 14.39
N ASP A 61 3.60 18.70 13.47
CA ASP A 61 3.35 18.55 12.04
C ASP A 61 3.87 17.20 11.50
N LEU A 62 3.34 16.74 10.37
CA LEU A 62 3.62 15.43 9.79
C LEU A 62 5.13 15.14 9.60
N ALA A 63 5.96 16.12 9.23
CA ALA A 63 7.41 15.83 9.12
C ALA A 63 8.09 15.67 10.48
N ALA A 64 7.62 16.39 11.51
CA ALA A 64 8.14 16.17 12.85
C ALA A 64 7.77 14.75 13.32
N LEU A 65 6.53 14.32 13.07
CA LEU A 65 6.07 12.96 13.37
C LEU A 65 6.84 11.88 12.61
N LEU A 66 6.98 12.00 11.28
CA LEU A 66 7.73 11.05 10.46
C LEU A 66 9.21 11.00 10.87
N ARG A 67 9.78 12.13 11.31
CA ARG A 67 11.15 12.17 11.82
C ARG A 67 11.28 11.46 13.17
N VAL A 68 10.33 11.68 14.09
CA VAL A 68 10.29 10.96 15.37
C VAL A 68 10.14 9.45 15.11
N TYR A 69 9.29 9.05 14.18
CA TYR A 69 9.15 7.67 13.75
C TYR A 69 10.47 7.07 13.24
N ASP A 70 11.11 7.73 12.26
CA ASP A 70 12.38 7.25 11.67
C ASP A 70 13.51 7.15 12.71
N ARG A 71 13.62 8.13 13.61
CA ARG A 71 14.68 8.18 14.62
C ARG A 71 14.50 7.15 15.73
N ASN A 72 13.27 6.76 16.03
CA ASN A 72 12.96 5.72 17.01
C ASN A 72 12.70 4.35 16.35
N TRP A 73 13.00 4.17 15.06
CA TRP A 73 12.64 2.97 14.31
C TRP A 73 13.10 1.66 14.98
N SER A 74 14.32 1.58 15.50
CA SER A 74 14.81 0.36 16.15
C SER A 74 14.00 -0.03 17.38
N GLU A 75 13.52 0.94 18.15
CA GLU A 75 12.64 0.68 19.29
C GLU A 75 11.24 0.26 18.79
N LEU A 76 10.73 0.92 17.75
CA LEU A 76 9.42 0.60 17.17
C LEU A 76 9.39 -0.78 16.49
N ASP A 77 10.49 -1.18 15.85
CA ASP A 77 10.68 -2.54 15.34
C ASP A 77 10.57 -3.56 16.48
N HIS A 78 11.30 -3.34 17.58
CA HIS A 78 11.26 -4.23 18.73
C HIS A 78 9.87 -4.29 19.40
N LEU A 79 9.16 -3.16 19.49
CA LEU A 79 7.89 -3.06 20.21
C LEU A 79 6.65 -3.45 19.39
N ALA A 80 6.67 -3.17 18.09
CA ALA A 80 5.51 -3.30 17.22
C ALA A 80 5.78 -4.17 15.99
N GLY A 81 6.97 -4.78 15.88
CA GLY A 81 7.34 -5.65 14.76
C GLY A 81 7.40 -4.92 13.43
N GLN A 82 7.74 -3.63 13.42
CA GLN A 82 7.72 -2.78 12.22
C GLN A 82 8.81 -3.17 11.21
N PRO A 83 8.47 -3.77 10.05
CA PRO A 83 9.47 -4.18 9.09
C PRO A 83 10.22 -2.99 8.50
N ASN A 84 11.45 -3.25 8.04
CA ASN A 84 12.31 -2.21 7.46
C ASN A 84 11.66 -1.49 6.25
N GLU A 85 10.83 -2.20 5.49
CA GLU A 85 10.08 -1.60 4.37
C GLU A 85 9.20 -0.41 4.80
N VAL A 86 8.64 -0.44 6.02
CA VAL A 86 7.80 0.67 6.53
C VAL A 86 8.63 1.92 6.76
N ARG A 87 9.92 1.77 7.10
CA ARG A 87 10.84 2.89 7.19
C ARG A 87 11.08 3.52 5.82
N THR A 88 11.19 2.70 4.77
CA THR A 88 11.27 3.18 3.39
C THR A 88 9.98 3.90 2.97
N LEU A 89 8.81 3.41 3.38
CA LEU A 89 7.52 4.10 3.16
C LEU A 89 7.47 5.45 3.89
N ALA A 90 7.96 5.55 5.14
CA ALA A 90 8.05 6.81 5.87
C ALA A 90 8.92 7.84 5.13
N ARG A 91 10.03 7.39 4.52
CA ARG A 91 10.91 8.27 3.73
C ARG A 91 10.19 8.79 2.49
N GLN A 92 9.52 7.91 1.76
CA GLN A 92 8.71 8.29 0.60
C GLN A 92 7.62 9.30 0.97
N LEU A 93 6.94 9.13 2.12
CA LEU A 93 5.94 10.09 2.60
C LEU A 93 6.53 11.48 2.89
N MET A 94 7.76 11.56 3.39
CA MET A 94 8.45 12.85 3.56
C MET A 94 8.72 13.52 2.20
N ASP A 95 9.20 12.76 1.21
CA ASP A 95 9.49 13.29 -0.12
C ASP A 95 8.21 13.68 -0.87
N LEU A 96 7.14 12.91 -0.72
CA LEU A 96 5.80 13.21 -1.24
C LEU A 96 5.26 14.53 -0.75
N ARG A 97 5.31 14.75 0.56
CA ARG A 97 4.86 16.01 1.16
C ARG A 97 5.70 17.19 0.67
N HIS A 98 7.00 16.98 0.49
CA HIS A 98 7.90 17.99 -0.04
C HIS A 98 7.59 18.34 -1.50
N ALA A 99 7.28 17.34 -2.33
CA ALA A 99 6.85 17.54 -3.70
C ALA A 99 5.54 18.35 -3.77
N LEU A 100 4.53 17.98 -2.98
CA LEU A 100 3.25 18.69 -2.92
C LEU A 100 3.40 20.15 -2.45
N ALA A 101 4.31 20.43 -1.51
CA ALA A 101 4.56 21.80 -1.05
C ALA A 101 5.24 22.67 -2.14
N HIS A 102 5.97 22.06 -3.07
CA HIS A 102 6.64 22.75 -4.16
C HIS A 102 5.78 22.90 -5.41
N GLN A 103 4.76 22.06 -5.62
CA GLN A 103 3.96 22.05 -6.85
C GLN A 103 3.16 23.34 -7.08
N GLY A 104 3.03 24.22 -6.08
CA GLY A 104 2.38 25.52 -6.22
C GLY A 104 0.92 25.41 -6.66
N THR A 105 0.22 26.54 -6.80
CA THR A 105 -1.20 26.54 -7.20
C THR A 105 -1.40 26.36 -8.71
N ASP A 106 -0.32 26.27 -9.49
CA ASP A 106 -0.36 26.40 -10.96
C ASP A 106 -0.46 25.06 -11.69
N HIS A 107 -0.27 23.92 -11.01
CA HIS A 107 -0.29 22.61 -11.63
C HIS A 107 -1.17 21.61 -10.85
N GLU A 108 -2.14 21.01 -11.53
CA GLU A 108 -2.96 19.95 -10.97
C GLU A 108 -2.14 18.65 -10.83
N LEU A 109 -2.26 17.97 -9.69
CA LEU A 109 -1.58 16.70 -9.45
C LEU A 109 -1.94 15.64 -10.51
N PRO A 110 -0.97 15.09 -11.27
CA PRO A 110 -1.25 14.08 -12.28
C PRO A 110 -1.92 12.84 -11.68
N PRO A 111 -2.84 12.16 -12.39
CA PRO A 111 -3.51 10.96 -11.87
C PRO A 111 -2.54 9.85 -11.46
N ALA A 112 -1.39 9.75 -12.14
CA ALA A 112 -0.37 8.73 -11.85
C ALA A 112 0.31 8.98 -10.51
N ASP A 113 0.65 10.25 -10.25
CA ASP A 113 1.18 10.68 -8.97
C ASP A 113 0.14 10.51 -7.87
N ALA A 114 -1.11 10.93 -8.09
CA ALA A 114 -2.19 10.74 -7.12
C ALA A 114 -2.34 9.27 -6.69
N TYR A 115 -2.36 8.34 -7.65
CA TYR A 115 -2.41 6.90 -7.35
C TYR A 115 -1.20 6.44 -6.53
N ARG A 116 0.02 6.77 -6.97
CA ARG A 116 1.25 6.38 -6.27
C ARG A 116 1.31 6.93 -4.84
N HIS A 117 0.86 8.17 -4.65
CA HIS A 117 0.84 8.84 -3.35
C HIS A 117 -0.15 8.13 -2.42
N LEU A 118 -1.34 7.82 -2.90
CA LEU A 118 -2.39 7.13 -2.15
C LEU A 118 -2.01 5.67 -1.83
N ASP A 119 -1.32 4.97 -2.74
CA ASP A 119 -0.82 3.62 -2.47
C ASP A 119 0.23 3.63 -1.34
N THR A 120 1.17 4.57 -1.41
CA THR A 120 2.21 4.73 -0.38
C THR A 120 1.59 5.05 0.99
N LEU A 121 0.61 5.97 1.01
CA LEU A 121 -0.16 6.30 2.21
C LEU A 121 -0.88 5.07 2.77
N HIS A 122 -1.60 4.35 1.92
CA HIS A 122 -2.37 3.18 2.32
C HIS A 122 -1.47 2.10 2.93
N ARG A 123 -0.37 1.74 2.26
CA ARG A 123 0.59 0.74 2.76
C ARG A 123 1.20 1.14 4.11
N PHE A 124 1.53 2.42 4.28
CA PHE A 124 2.07 2.91 5.55
C PHE A 124 1.02 2.88 6.67
N LEU A 125 -0.21 3.31 6.39
CA LEU A 125 -1.33 3.25 7.35
C LEU A 125 -1.63 1.81 7.78
N GLN A 126 -1.56 0.85 6.84
CA GLN A 126 -1.73 -0.56 7.16
C GLN A 126 -0.62 -1.05 8.10
N ALA A 127 0.62 -0.65 7.84
CA ALA A 127 1.77 -1.06 8.64
C ALA A 127 1.70 -0.57 10.08
N ILE A 128 1.19 0.64 10.33
CA ILE A 128 0.99 1.17 11.69
C ILE A 128 -0.34 0.73 12.31
N ALA A 129 -1.08 -0.18 11.66
CA ALA A 129 -2.41 -0.64 12.08
C ALA A 129 -3.37 0.53 12.36
N ALA A 130 -3.43 1.50 11.44
CA ALA A 130 -4.31 2.65 11.53
C ALA A 130 -5.80 2.24 11.56
N ASP A 131 -6.65 3.20 11.95
CA ASP A 131 -8.09 3.01 12.02
C ASP A 131 -8.67 2.43 10.71
N PRO A 132 -9.51 1.38 10.78
CA PRO A 132 -10.01 0.68 9.60
C PRO A 132 -10.89 1.57 8.70
N ALA A 133 -11.56 2.60 9.26
CA ALA A 133 -12.33 3.53 8.45
C ALA A 133 -11.40 4.41 7.60
N VAL A 134 -10.32 4.92 8.20
CA VAL A 134 -9.30 5.70 7.48
C VAL A 134 -8.65 4.86 6.38
N LEU A 135 -8.33 3.58 6.68
CA LEU A 135 -7.80 2.66 5.69
C LEU A 135 -8.76 2.45 4.51
N ALA A 136 -10.05 2.22 4.79
CA ALA A 136 -11.06 2.03 3.76
C ALA A 136 -11.23 3.29 2.88
N GLU A 137 -11.22 4.49 3.49
CA GLU A 137 -11.33 5.75 2.76
C GLU A 137 -10.13 5.99 1.82
N VAL A 138 -8.90 5.82 2.33
CA VAL A 138 -7.68 5.96 1.51
C VAL A 138 -7.66 4.91 0.40
N GLY A 139 -8.06 3.67 0.70
CA GLY A 139 -8.15 2.58 -0.27
C GLY A 139 -9.13 2.90 -1.40
N ALA A 140 -10.32 3.40 -1.07
CA ALA A 140 -11.33 3.79 -2.06
C ALA A 140 -10.84 4.92 -2.99
N ASP A 141 -10.20 5.96 -2.45
CA ASP A 141 -9.62 7.03 -3.26
C ASP A 141 -8.45 6.53 -4.13
N ARG A 142 -7.63 5.59 -3.61
CA ARG A 142 -6.55 4.94 -4.38
C ARG A 142 -7.13 4.17 -5.56
N ASP A 143 -8.15 3.35 -5.34
CA ASP A 143 -8.77 2.52 -6.38
C ASP A 143 -9.46 3.40 -7.44
N LYS A 144 -10.04 4.52 -7.02
CA LYS A 144 -10.57 5.54 -7.94
C LYS A 144 -9.47 6.19 -8.79
N ALA A 145 -8.32 6.51 -8.20
CA ALA A 145 -7.17 7.04 -8.93
C ALA A 145 -6.65 6.03 -9.96
N LEU A 146 -6.60 4.75 -9.60
CA LEU A 146 -6.21 3.66 -10.49
C LEU A 146 -7.19 3.50 -11.67
N ALA A 147 -8.49 3.55 -11.40
CA ALA A 147 -9.52 3.47 -12.44
C ALA A 147 -9.42 4.64 -13.44
N ALA A 148 -9.11 5.85 -12.96
CA ALA A 148 -8.90 7.02 -13.81
C ALA A 148 -7.69 6.85 -14.74
N LEU A 149 -6.61 6.20 -14.27
CA LEU A 149 -5.44 5.86 -15.09
C LEU A 149 -5.73 4.81 -16.17
N ALA A 150 -6.60 3.85 -15.87
CA ALA A 150 -7.00 2.80 -16.81
C ALA A 150 -7.97 3.28 -17.91
N GLY A 151 -8.41 4.55 -17.89
CA GLY A 151 -9.13 5.19 -18.98
C GLY A 151 -10.54 4.66 -19.27
N LYS A 152 -11.32 4.23 -18.25
CA LYS A 152 -12.67 3.66 -18.48
C LYS A 152 -13.80 4.46 -17.79
N PRO A 153 -14.95 4.70 -18.45
CA PRO A 153 -16.08 5.36 -17.82
C PRO A 153 -16.69 4.43 -16.78
N ALA A 154 -17.14 5.03 -15.68
CA ALA A 154 -17.89 4.34 -14.63
C ALA A 154 -19.11 3.63 -15.25
N ALA A 155 -19.04 2.31 -15.37
CA ALA A 155 -20.21 1.49 -15.60
C ALA A 155 -21.01 1.46 -14.30
N ALA A 156 -22.18 2.08 -14.31
CA ALA A 156 -23.20 1.91 -13.29
C ALA A 156 -23.55 0.41 -13.11
N PRO A 157 -24.01 -0.02 -11.93
CA PRO A 157 -24.36 -1.41 -11.69
C PRO A 157 -25.60 -1.77 -12.52
N ALA A 158 -25.44 -2.65 -13.51
CA ALA A 158 -26.58 -3.29 -14.16
C ALA A 158 -27.14 -4.40 -13.23
N PRO A 159 -28.48 -4.53 -13.09
CA PRO A 159 -29.10 -5.60 -12.31
C PRO A 159 -28.81 -6.99 -12.91
N PRO A 160 -28.95 -8.09 -12.12
CA PRO A 160 -28.58 -9.43 -12.56
C PRO A 160 -29.56 -9.94 -13.61
N GLU A 161 -29.08 -10.14 -14.84
CA GLU A 161 -29.80 -10.87 -15.88
C GLU A 161 -29.57 -12.38 -15.67
N GLN A 162 -30.66 -13.11 -15.46
CA GLN A 162 -30.68 -14.57 -15.29
C GLN A 162 -30.31 -15.28 -16.61
N PRO A 163 -29.65 -16.45 -16.57
CA PRO A 163 -29.36 -17.21 -17.78
C PRO A 163 -30.61 -17.97 -18.26
N ALA A 164 -31.05 -17.69 -19.48
CA ALA A 164 -32.08 -18.46 -20.17
C ALA A 164 -31.45 -19.50 -21.13
N PRO A 165 -32.13 -20.66 -21.36
CA PRO A 165 -31.48 -21.94 -21.61
C PRO A 165 -31.17 -22.25 -23.09
N GLU A 166 -30.20 -23.14 -23.25
CA GLU A 166 -29.77 -23.84 -24.46
C GLU A 166 -30.93 -24.56 -25.19
N PRO A 167 -30.97 -24.57 -26.53
CA PRO A 167 -31.77 -25.52 -27.28
C PRO A 167 -30.92 -26.48 -28.12
N ALA A 168 -31.20 -27.77 -27.96
CA ALA A 168 -30.97 -28.82 -28.95
C ALA A 168 -32.19 -29.79 -28.88
N PRO A 169 -32.42 -30.76 -29.81
CA PRO A 169 -31.81 -31.01 -31.14
C PRO A 169 -32.88 -31.36 -32.23
N LYS A 170 -32.46 -31.62 -33.49
CA LYS A 170 -32.62 -32.94 -34.18
C LYS A 170 -32.23 -32.95 -35.68
N ALA A 171 -31.23 -33.80 -35.97
CA ALA A 171 -31.02 -34.77 -37.07
C ALA A 171 -31.48 -34.50 -38.52
N THR A 172 -30.60 -34.79 -39.50
CA THR A 172 -30.70 -35.94 -40.45
C THR A 172 -29.43 -36.06 -41.34
N LYS A 173 -28.88 -37.28 -41.47
CA LYS A 173 -27.80 -37.75 -42.40
C LYS A 173 -28.47 -38.43 -43.63
N PRO A 174 -27.84 -38.65 -44.82
CA PRO A 174 -26.70 -39.57 -45.02
C PRO A 174 -25.64 -39.15 -46.08
N GLU A 175 -24.48 -39.81 -46.04
CA GLU A 175 -23.39 -39.81 -47.06
C GLU A 175 -23.66 -40.83 -48.19
N PRO A 176 -22.81 -40.98 -49.24
CA PRO A 176 -21.69 -41.95 -49.10
C PRO A 176 -20.38 -41.70 -49.90
N SER A 177 -19.28 -42.26 -49.36
CA SER A 177 -18.12 -42.97 -50.01
C SER A 177 -17.10 -42.18 -50.87
N THR A 178 -15.77 -42.43 -50.83
CA THR A 178 -15.04 -43.72 -50.72
C THR A 178 -13.50 -43.54 -50.51
N LYS A 179 -12.88 -44.53 -49.80
CA LYS A 179 -11.47 -45.07 -49.77
C LYS A 179 -10.27 -44.16 -49.39
N ALA A 180 -9.19 -44.63 -48.76
CA ALA A 180 -8.69 -45.97 -48.36
C ALA A 180 -7.64 -45.83 -47.21
N ALA A 181 -7.35 -46.94 -46.52
CA ALA A 181 -6.57 -47.07 -45.27
C ALA A 181 -5.14 -47.70 -45.48
N PRO A 182 -4.48 -48.36 -44.47
CA PRO A 182 -3.37 -47.96 -43.56
C PRO A 182 -2.14 -48.93 -43.72
N PRO A 183 -1.29 -49.38 -42.72
CA PRO A 183 -1.04 -49.12 -41.27
C PRO A 183 0.47 -48.91 -40.89
N ASP A 184 0.89 -48.68 -39.63
CA ASP A 184 1.36 -49.69 -38.64
C ASP A 184 1.89 -48.94 -37.37
N ALA A 185 1.29 -49.04 -36.16
CA ALA A 185 1.59 -49.95 -35.04
C ALA A 185 3.04 -49.94 -34.49
N GLY A 186 3.28 -49.39 -33.29
CA GLY A 186 3.73 -50.23 -32.14
C GLY A 186 4.83 -49.59 -31.26
N PRO A 187 5.10 -50.10 -30.04
CA PRO A 187 5.07 -49.30 -28.79
C PRO A 187 6.31 -49.42 -27.86
N GLU A 188 6.17 -48.98 -26.59
CA GLU A 188 6.96 -49.35 -25.38
C GLU A 188 8.35 -48.68 -25.19
N ALA A 189 8.89 -48.37 -23.99
CA ALA A 189 8.57 -48.70 -22.61
C ALA A 189 9.29 -47.74 -21.61
N CYS A 190 8.76 -47.68 -20.39
CA CYS A 190 9.42 -47.20 -19.17
C CYS A 190 10.67 -48.02 -18.76
N ARG A 191 11.69 -47.35 -18.20
CA ARG A 191 12.63 -47.86 -17.16
C ARG A 191 13.40 -46.66 -16.58
N VAL A 192 13.19 -46.22 -15.33
CA VAL A 192 13.78 -46.67 -14.04
C VAL A 192 15.31 -46.54 -13.97
N GLY A 193 15.81 -45.72 -13.02
CA GLY A 193 17.05 -46.00 -12.27
C GLY A 193 18.11 -44.89 -12.19
N PRO A 194 18.57 -44.47 -10.99
CA PRO A 194 19.51 -43.35 -10.78
C PRO A 194 20.98 -43.80 -10.67
N LEU A 195 21.92 -42.88 -10.87
CA LEU A 195 23.32 -43.06 -10.46
C LEU A 195 23.81 -41.88 -9.60
N ALA A 196 24.08 -42.17 -8.34
CA ALA A 196 24.98 -41.42 -7.49
C ALA A 196 26.42 -41.80 -7.85
N ILE A 197 27.33 -40.83 -7.86
CA ILE A 197 28.77 -41.08 -7.70
C ILE A 197 29.42 -39.94 -6.93
N HIS A 198 30.33 -40.34 -6.05
CA HIS A 198 30.93 -39.62 -4.94
C HIS A 198 32.44 -39.46 -5.19
N GLY A 199 33.01 -38.32 -4.81
CA GLY A 199 34.43 -38.14 -4.44
C GLY A 199 35.46 -38.05 -5.58
N PRO A 200 36.73 -37.78 -5.25
CA PRO A 200 37.33 -37.53 -3.93
C PRO A 200 37.35 -36.06 -3.48
#